data_AF-A0A821PJT8-F1
#
_entry.id   AF-A0A821PJT8-F1
#
_cell.length_a   1.000
_cell.length_b   1.000
_cell.length_c   1.000
_cell.angle_alpha   90.00
_cell.angle_beta   90.00
_cell.angle_gamma   90.00
#
_symmetry.space_group_name_H-M   'P 1'
#
loop_
_entity.id
_entity.type
_entity.pdbx_description
1 polymer ?
#
loop_
_entity_poly.entity_id
_entity_poly.type
_entity_poly.pdbx_seq_one_letter_code
_entity_poly.pdbx_strand_id
1 'polypeptide(L)' 'LFHGCPYAAAEQILQQAFDHSRIGRNGTYFGYGFYFSTSRQVSDRYAVPNSSTGEKRILMVSCI' A
#
# COMPACT_ATOMS: atom_id res chain seq x y z
N LEU A 1 -3.64 -10.75 -2.68
CA LEU A 1 -2.26 -10.25 -2.41
C LEU A 1 -2.30 -9.17 -1.34
N PHE A 2 -1.16 -8.81 -0.77
CA PHE A 2 -1.03 -7.79 0.27
C PHE A 2 -0.35 -6.54 -0.28
N HIS A 3 -0.79 -5.37 0.16
CA HIS A 3 -0.18 -4.07 -0.13
C HIS A 3 0.12 -3.33 1.18
N GLY A 4 1.38 -2.97 1.39
CA GLY A 4 1.82 -2.13 2.50
C GLY A 4 2.17 -0.73 2.03
N CYS A 5 1.69 0.27 2.75
CA CYS A 5 1.97 1.68 2.47
C CYS A 5 1.79 2.52 3.75
N PRO A 6 2.18 3.81 3.76
CA PRO A 6 1.89 4.69 4.89
C PRO A 6 0.40 4.78 5.22
N TYR A 7 0.05 4.88 6.50
CA TYR A 7 -1.34 4.91 6.98
C TYR A 7 -2.24 5.87 6.20
N ALA A 8 -1.78 7.11 5.97
CA ALA A 8 -2.55 8.11 5.21
C ALA A 8 -2.84 7.68 3.76
N ALA A 9 -1.90 6.96 3.13
CA ALA A 9 -2.12 6.42 1.79
C ALA A 9 -3.11 5.25 1.81
N ALA A 10 -3.07 4.39 2.84
CA ALA A 10 -4.03 3.31 3.02
C ALA A 10 -5.46 3.85 3.16
N GLU A 11 -5.65 4.91 3.98
CA GLU A 11 -6.96 5.57 4.13
C GLU A 11 -7.46 6.14 2.81
N GLN A 12 -6.58 6.79 2.05
CA GLN A 12 -6.96 7.32 0.75
C GLN A 12 -7.37 6.20 -0.23
N ILE A 13 -6.63 5.09 -0.27
CA ILE A 13 -6.97 3.95 -1.13
C ILE A 13 -8.32 3.34 -0.73
N LEU A 14 -8.62 3.24 0.56
CA LEU A 14 -9.91 2.74 1.04
C LEU A 14 -11.09 3.63 0.61
N GLN A 15 -10.87 4.94 0.48
CA GLN A 15 -11.90 5.89 0.08
C GLN A 15 -12.01 6.07 -1.45
N GLN A 16 -10.89 6.01 -2.17
CA GLN A 16 -10.79 6.44 -3.57
C GLN A 16 -10.31 5.34 -4.52
N ALA A 17 -10.10 4.11 -4.00
CA ALA A 17 -9.40 3.04 -4.69
C ALA A 17 -7.94 3.39 -5.05
N PHE A 18 -7.28 2.50 -5.78
CA PHE A 18 -5.91 2.71 -6.25
C PHE A 18 -5.87 3.76 -7.37
N ASP A 19 -5.13 4.85 -7.16
CA ASP A 19 -5.04 5.97 -8.09
C ASP A 19 -3.85 5.84 -9.06
N HIS A 20 -4.15 5.51 -10.31
CA HIS A 20 -3.15 5.33 -11.37
C HIS A 20 -2.33 6.59 -11.67
N SER A 21 -2.81 7.79 -11.35
CA SER A 21 -2.04 9.03 -11.56
C SER A 21 -0.83 9.14 -10.61
N ARG A 22 -0.79 8.31 -9.57
CA ARG A 22 0.23 8.33 -8.52
C ARG A 22 1.27 7.21 -8.64
N ILE A 23 1.14 6.34 -9.64
CA ILE A 23 2.10 5.26 -9.87
C ILE A 23 3.49 5.82 -10.17
N GLY A 24 4.52 5.14 -9.65
CA GLY A 24 5.92 5.51 -9.87
C GLY A 24 6.49 6.65 -9.03
N ARG A 25 5.68 7.29 -8.16
CA ARG A 25 6.22 8.26 -7.18
C ARG A 25 6.98 7.61 -6.02
N ASN A 26 6.61 6.39 -5.65
CA ASN A 26 7.08 5.71 -4.43
C ASN A 26 7.80 4.37 -4.69
N GLY A 27 8.32 4.18 -5.90
CA GLY A 27 9.05 2.96 -6.30
C GLY A 27 8.73 2.55 -7.73
N THR A 28 9.76 2.32 -8.53
CA THR A 28 9.68 1.95 -9.95
C THR A 28 10.59 0.78 -10.31
N TYR A 29 10.98 -0.04 -9.33
CA TYR A 29 11.99 -1.10 -9.54
C TYR A 29 11.60 -2.10 -10.65
N PHE A 30 10.31 -2.40 -10.80
CA PHE A 30 9.79 -3.22 -11.92
C PHE A 30 8.84 -2.42 -12.85
N GLY A 31 8.97 -1.09 -12.90
CA GLY A 31 8.16 -0.20 -13.73
C GLY A 31 7.05 0.55 -12.99
N TYR A 32 6.14 1.17 -13.75
CA TYR A 32 5.04 1.99 -13.23
C TYR A 32 3.84 1.11 -12.91
N GLY A 33 3.57 0.90 -11.62
CA GLY A 33 2.40 0.14 -11.18
C GLY A 33 2.26 0.08 -9.67
N PHE A 34 1.25 -0.66 -9.24
CA PHE A 34 1.05 -1.00 -7.84
C PHE A 34 1.76 -2.31 -7.52
N TYR A 35 2.49 -2.31 -6.42
CA TYR A 35 3.25 -3.46 -5.97
C TYR A 35 2.48 -4.20 -4.90
N PHE A 36 2.41 -5.51 -5.08
CA PHE A 36 1.75 -6.41 -4.16
C PHE A 36 2.67 -7.58 -3.81
N SER A 37 2.46 -8.16 -2.64
CA SER A 37 3.20 -9.34 -2.19
C SER A 37 2.23 -10.47 -1.82
N THR A 38 2.64 -11.71 -2.04
CA THR A 38 1.95 -12.90 -1.51
C THR A 38 2.17 -13.06 0.01
N SER A 39 3.27 -12.52 0.54
CA SER A 39 3.57 -12.50 1.98
C SER A 39 3.10 -11.20 2.63
N ARG A 40 2.32 -11.35 3.71
CA ARG A 40 1.97 -10.25 4.62
C ARG A 40 3.22 -9.62 5.26
N GLN A 41 4.22 -10.42 5.66
CA GLN A 41 5.41 -9.89 6.33
C GLN A 41 6.22 -8.96 5.41
N VAL A 42 6.30 -9.28 4.12
CA VAL A 42 6.97 -8.41 3.14
C VAL A 42 6.25 -7.08 3.01
N SER A 43 4.91 -7.10 2.93
CA SER A 43 4.11 -5.87 2.88
C SER A 43 4.21 -5.04 4.15
N ASP A 44 4.31 -5.70 5.31
CA ASP A 44 4.43 -5.03 6.61
C ASP A 44 5.64 -4.09 6.69
N ARG A 45 6.74 -4.42 6.00
CA ARG A 45 7.96 -3.57 5.92
C ARG A 45 7.70 -2.19 5.31
N TYR A 46 6.64 -2.06 4.51
CA TYR A 46 6.24 -0.82 3.85
C TYR A 46 5.03 -0.16 4.53
N ALA A 47 4.43 -0.81 5.51
CA ALA A 47 3.26 -0.31 6.23
C ALA A 47 3.71 0.62 7.37
N VAL A 48 3.81 1.92 7.07
CA VAL A 48 4.19 2.93 8.06
C VAL A 48 2.96 3.31 8.91
N PRO A 49 3.02 3.19 10.26
CA PRO A 49 1.90 3.48 11.14
C PRO A 49 1.55 4.98 11.17
N ASN A 50 0.35 5.28 11.63
CA ASN A 50 -0.06 6.62 12.01
C ASN A 50 0.83 7.12 13.18
N SER A 51 1.43 8.30 13.03
CA SER A 51 2.35 8.85 14.04
C SER A 51 1.68 9.25 15.35
N SER A 52 0.37 9.52 15.34
CA SER A 52 -0.39 9.94 16.52
C SER A 52 -1.05 8.77 17.24
N THR A 53 -1.56 7.78 16.51
CA THR A 53 -2.31 6.65 17.11
C THR A 53 -1.53 5.34 17.16
N GLY A 54 -0.43 5.22 16.40
CA GLY A 54 0.31 3.98 16.24
C GLY A 54 -0.41 2.93 15.37
N GLU A 55 -1.61 3.24 14.86
CA GLU A 55 -2.38 2.31 14.04
C GLU A 55 -1.68 2.06 12.70
N LYS A 56 -1.67 0.80 12.26
CA LYS A 56 -1.07 0.36 11.00
C LYS A 56 -2.09 -0.41 10.17
N ARG A 57 -2.08 -0.20 8.86
CA ARG A 57 -2.97 -0.87 7.91
C ARG A 57 -2.16 -1.59 6.83
N ILE A 58 -2.60 -2.81 6.50
CA ILE A 58 -2.13 -3.58 5.34
C ILE A 58 -3.37 -3.93 4.55
N LEU A 59 -3.40 -3.58 3.27
CA LEU A 59 -4.55 -3.86 2.41
C LEU A 59 -4.45 -5.28 1.85
N MET A 60 -5.55 -6.03 1.91
CA MET A 60 -5.69 -7.30 1.21
C MET A 60 -6.50 -7.06 -0.06
N VAL A 61 -5.92 -7.42 -1.20
CA VAL A 61 -6.50 -7.18 -2.54
C VAL A 61 -6.78 -8.52 -3.20
N SER A 62 -8.03 -8.74 -3.62
CA SER A 62 -8.40 -9.86 -4.50
C SER A 62 -8.23 -9.41 -5.96
N CYS A 63 -7.47 -10.16 -6.74
CA CYS A 63 -7.47 -10.01 -8.19
C CYS A 63 -8.53 -10.96 -8.72
N ILE A 64 -9.63 -10.42 -9.24
CA ILE A 64 -10.73 -11.16 -9.88
C ILE A 64 -10.61 -10.92 -11.38
#